data_AF-X0VCS8-F1
#
_entry.id   AF-X0VCS8-F1
#
_cell.length_a   1.000
_cell.length_b   1.000
_cell.length_c   1.000
_cell.angle_alpha   90.00
_cell.angle_beta   90.00
_cell.angle_gamma   90.00
#
_symmetry.space_group_name_H-M   'P 1'
#
loop_
_entity.id
_entity.type
_entity.pdbx_description
1 polymer ?
#
loop_
_entity_poly.entity_id
_entity_poly.type
_entity_poly.pdbx_seq_one_letter_code
_entity_poly.pdbx_strand_id
1 'polypeptide(L)'
;QRKRTRKPTPKRQPGKQYTKNAYRWAIARACKKAEVPHWHPHQLRHNCATKVRRLYGLDGAIAVLGHKLGIVTEIYAEQDFQKAIKIMREIG
;
A
#
# COMPACT_ATOMS: atom_id res chain seq x y z
N GLN A 1 -19.20 18.86 -18.62
CA GLN A 1 -17.84 19.31 -18.22
C GLN A 1 -16.98 19.50 -19.47
N ARG A 2 -16.39 20.68 -19.70
CA ARG A 2 -15.50 20.92 -20.85
C ARG A 2 -14.23 20.05 -20.76
N LYS A 3 -13.96 19.22 -21.77
CA LYS A 3 -12.70 18.45 -21.88
C LYS A 3 -11.55 19.44 -22.04
N ARG A 4 -10.65 19.49 -21.07
CA ARG A 4 -9.47 20.37 -21.13
C ARG A 4 -8.50 19.86 -22.21
N THR A 5 -8.25 20.65 -23.25
CA THR A 5 -7.25 20.34 -24.28
C THR A 5 -5.85 20.48 -23.70
N ARG A 6 -5.00 19.46 -23.84
CA ARG A 6 -3.61 19.52 -23.38
C ARG A 6 -2.80 20.42 -24.32
N LYS A 7 -1.95 21.28 -23.76
CA LYS A 7 -0.99 22.06 -24.57
C LYS A 7 0.12 21.14 -25.10
N PRO A 8 0.64 21.36 -26.32
CA PRO A 8 1.74 20.56 -26.86
C PRO A 8 3.00 20.61 -25.98
N THR A 9 3.32 21.78 -25.44
CA THR A 9 4.51 22.04 -24.61
C THR A 9 4.10 22.60 -23.24
N PRO A 10 3.65 21.74 -22.30
CA PRO A 10 3.26 22.19 -20.98
C PRO A 10 4.49 22.55 -20.13
N LYS A 11 4.42 23.65 -19.36
CA LYS A 11 5.47 24.05 -18.40
C LYS A 11 5.74 22.99 -17.32
N ARG A 12 4.76 22.13 -17.01
CA ARG A 12 4.89 21.01 -16.09
C ARG A 12 4.76 19.71 -16.88
N GLN A 13 5.88 19.05 -17.11
CA GLN A 13 5.91 17.74 -17.78
C GLN A 13 5.62 16.61 -16.79
N PRO A 14 4.96 15.52 -17.22
CA PRO A 14 4.86 14.31 -16.42
C PRO A 14 6.25 13.77 -16.06
N GLY A 15 6.45 13.34 -14.82
CA GLY A 15 7.68 12.65 -14.42
C GLY A 15 7.73 11.23 -15.01
N LYS A 16 8.92 10.59 -14.95
CA LYS A 16 9.12 9.21 -15.42
C LYS A 16 8.25 8.18 -14.67
N GLN A 17 7.93 8.45 -13.40
CA GLN A 17 7.17 7.57 -12.53
C GLN A 17 6.24 8.37 -11.62
N TYR A 18 5.20 7.72 -11.11
CA TYR A 18 4.32 8.30 -10.11
C TYR A 18 5.08 8.54 -8.81
N THR A 19 4.97 9.76 -8.28
CA THR A 19 5.42 10.04 -6.91
C THR A 19 4.36 9.58 -5.91
N LYS A 20 4.76 9.35 -4.66
CA LYS A 20 3.84 9.03 -3.55
C LYS A 20 2.68 10.05 -3.47
N ASN A 21 3.02 11.33 -3.65
CA ASN A 21 2.07 12.42 -3.70
C ASN A 21 1.14 12.31 -4.91
N ALA A 22 1.67 12.05 -6.11
CA ALA A 22 0.85 11.91 -7.32
C ALA A 22 -0.21 10.79 -7.17
N TYR A 23 0.17 9.67 -6.57
CA TYR A 23 -0.76 8.57 -6.27
C TYR A 23 -1.84 8.98 -5.27
N ARG A 24 -1.46 9.63 -4.15
CA ARG A 24 -2.41 10.19 -3.17
C ARG A 24 -3.42 11.15 -3.81
N TRP A 25 -2.95 12.07 -4.65
CA TRP A 25 -3.82 13.05 -5.33
C TRP A 25 -4.76 12.39 -6.33
N ALA A 26 -4.31 11.33 -7.03
CA ALA A 26 -5.16 10.58 -7.94
C ALA A 26 -6.34 9.93 -7.21
N ILE A 27 -6.07 9.27 -6.07
CA ILE A 27 -7.12 8.67 -5.23
C ILE A 27 -8.08 9.72 -4.70
N ALA A 28 -7.57 10.83 -4.14
CA ALA A 28 -8.43 11.90 -3.62
C ALA A 28 -9.42 12.44 -4.66
N ARG A 29 -8.96 12.63 -5.91
CA ARG A 29 -9.82 13.05 -7.01
C ARG A 29 -10.83 11.98 -7.41
N ALA A 30 -10.43 10.71 -7.40
CA ALA A 30 -11.32 9.59 -7.67
C ALA A 30 -12.41 9.47 -6.59
N CYS A 31 -12.05 9.56 -5.31
CA CYS A 31 -13.00 9.58 -4.20
C CYS A 31 -14.01 10.71 -4.34
N LYS A 32 -13.53 11.94 -4.63
CA LYS A 32 -14.42 13.09 -4.87
C LYS A 32 -15.36 12.85 -6.05
N LYS A 33 -14.88 12.25 -7.15
CA LYS A 33 -15.70 11.96 -8.33
C LYS A 33 -16.73 10.87 -8.07
N ALA A 34 -16.41 9.90 -7.22
CA ALA A 34 -17.28 8.80 -6.84
C ALA A 34 -18.15 9.10 -5.61
N GLU A 35 -18.06 10.31 -5.05
CA GLU A 35 -18.80 10.75 -3.84
C GLU A 35 -18.60 9.85 -2.62
N VAL A 36 -17.44 9.18 -2.54
CA VAL A 36 -17.06 8.35 -1.39
C VAL A 36 -16.14 9.12 -0.44
N PRO A 37 -16.11 8.75 0.86
CA PRO A 37 -15.15 9.30 1.80
C PRO A 37 -13.71 9.18 1.28
N HIS A 38 -12.94 10.23 1.51
CA HIS A 38 -11.53 10.25 1.14
C HIS A 38 -10.75 9.20 1.93
N TRP A 39 -9.92 8.42 1.23
CA TRP A 39 -9.03 7.45 1.86
C TRP A 39 -7.60 7.59 1.29
N HIS A 40 -6.63 7.07 2.05
CA HIS A 40 -5.21 7.13 1.75
C HIS A 40 -4.65 5.73 1.48
N PRO A 41 -3.73 5.55 0.51
CA PRO A 41 -3.07 4.28 0.22
C PRO A 41 -2.58 3.48 1.42
N HIS A 42 -1.96 4.17 2.38
CA HIS A 42 -1.43 3.54 3.59
C HIS A 42 -2.50 2.84 4.43
N GLN A 43 -3.76 3.26 4.34
CA GLN A 43 -4.86 2.62 5.05
C GLN A 43 -5.08 1.18 4.57
N LEU A 44 -4.78 0.84 3.30
CA LEU A 44 -4.83 -0.55 2.84
C LEU A 44 -3.80 -1.43 3.57
N ARG A 45 -2.59 -0.91 3.77
CA ARG A 45 -1.54 -1.60 4.54
C ARG A 45 -1.95 -1.77 6.00
N HIS A 46 -2.54 -0.75 6.62
CA HIS A 46 -3.06 -0.86 7.99
C HIS A 46 -4.22 -1.84 8.10
N ASN A 47 -5.17 -1.82 7.18
CA ASN A 47 -6.30 -2.75 7.16
C ASN A 47 -5.81 -4.20 6.99
N CYS A 48 -4.84 -4.43 6.10
CA CYS A 48 -4.20 -5.73 5.96
C CYS A 48 -3.54 -6.17 7.27
N ALA A 49 -2.73 -5.29 7.90
CA ALA A 49 -2.10 -5.56 9.18
C ALA A 49 -3.11 -5.92 10.27
N THR A 50 -4.19 -5.17 10.39
CA THR A 50 -5.26 -5.43 11.37
C THR A 50 -5.95 -6.76 11.11
N LYS A 51 -6.23 -7.09 9.84
CA LYS A 51 -6.83 -8.37 9.45
C LYS A 51 -5.90 -9.55 9.78
N VAL A 52 -4.62 -9.45 9.42
CA VAL A 52 -3.61 -10.47 9.70
C VAL A 52 -3.40 -10.62 11.21
N ARG A 53 -3.30 -9.51 11.95
CA ARG A 53 -3.12 -9.52 13.42
C ARG A 53 -4.25 -10.25 14.12
N ARG A 54 -5.49 -10.08 13.65
CA ARG A 54 -6.68 -10.73 14.20
C ARG A 54 -6.68 -12.24 13.96
N LEU A 55 -6.17 -12.69 12.81
CA LEU A 55 -6.22 -14.10 12.39
C LEU A 55 -4.98 -14.90 12.79
N TYR A 56 -3.79 -14.30 12.73
CA TYR A 56 -2.49 -14.98 12.86
C TYR A 56 -1.60 -14.39 13.96
N GLY A 57 -2.11 -13.46 14.78
CA GLY A 57 -1.36 -12.87 15.88
C GLY A 57 -0.25 -11.91 15.45
N LEU A 58 0.67 -11.60 16.37
CA LEU A 58 1.64 -10.50 16.23
C LEU A 58 2.67 -10.86 15.18
N ASP A 59 3.18 -12.07 15.28
CA ASP A 59 4.22 -12.62 14.41
C ASP A 59 3.76 -12.67 12.95
N GLY A 60 2.51 -13.07 12.71
CA GLY A 60 1.93 -13.04 11.36
C GLY A 60 1.87 -11.62 10.80
N ALA A 61 1.45 -10.65 11.61
CA ALA A 61 1.38 -9.25 11.18
C ALA A 61 2.78 -8.67 10.91
N ILE A 62 3.78 -8.99 11.75
CA ILE A 62 5.16 -8.56 11.59
C ILE A 62 5.77 -9.14 10.31
N ALA A 63 5.61 -10.46 10.11
CA ALA A 63 6.07 -11.17 8.93
C ALA A 63 5.50 -10.58 7.64
N VAL A 64 4.18 -10.36 7.59
CA VAL A 64 3.51 -9.75 6.41
C VAL A 64 3.91 -8.30 6.20
N LEU A 65 4.13 -7.53 7.26
CA LEU A 65 4.59 -6.14 7.15
C LEU A 65 6.07 -6.02 6.80
N GLY A 66 6.87 -7.08 7.00
CA GLY A 66 8.32 -7.05 6.77
C GLY A 66 9.06 -6.17 7.78
N HIS A 67 8.53 -6.02 9.00
CA HIS A 67 9.24 -5.32 10.06
C HIS A 67 10.28 -6.27 10.67
N LYS A 68 11.58 -5.93 10.62
CA LYS A 68 12.59 -6.69 11.37
C LYS A 68 12.43 -6.40 12.86
N LEU A 69 12.18 -7.40 13.70
CA LEU A 69 12.52 -7.26 15.13
C LEU A 69 14.05 -7.27 15.21
N GLY A 70 14.64 -6.20 15.73
CA GLY A 70 16.08 -5.93 15.69
C GLY A 70 16.97 -6.86 16.52
N ILE A 71 16.58 -8.11 16.79
CA ILE A 71 17.32 -9.00 17.69
C ILE A 71 17.78 -10.32 17.04
N VAL A 72 17.23 -10.76 15.89
CA VAL A 72 17.61 -12.08 15.36
C VAL A 72 17.96 -12.05 13.87
N THR A 73 19.24 -12.30 13.60
CA THR A 73 19.88 -12.19 12.29
C THR A 73 19.82 -13.52 11.53
N GLU A 74 19.31 -13.43 10.29
CA GLU A 74 19.31 -14.43 9.21
C GLU A 74 18.33 -15.60 9.27
N ILE A 75 18.43 -16.55 10.22
CA ILE A 75 17.61 -17.79 10.16
C ILE A 75 16.10 -17.50 10.32
N TYR A 76 15.74 -16.51 11.14
CA TYR A 76 14.33 -16.17 11.39
C TYR A 76 13.70 -15.37 10.24
N ALA A 77 14.51 -14.67 9.44
CA ALA A 77 13.98 -13.87 8.33
C ALA A 77 13.34 -14.76 7.25
N GLU A 78 13.97 -15.89 6.94
CA GLU A 78 13.46 -16.83 5.92
C GLU A 78 12.17 -17.53 6.39
N GLN A 79 12.09 -17.91 7.67
CA GLN A 79 10.88 -18.48 8.26
C GLN A 79 9.72 -17.48 8.25
N ASP A 80 9.98 -16.21 8.56
CA ASP A 80 8.97 -15.15 8.47
C ASP A 80 8.48 -14.92 7.04
N PHE A 81 9.37 -14.99 6.04
CA PHE A 81 8.96 -14.90 4.63
C PHE A 81 8.03 -16.05 4.22
N GLN A 82 8.37 -17.29 4.57
CA GLN A 82 7.51 -18.45 4.25
C GLN A 82 6.15 -18.35 4.97
N LYS A 83 6.16 -17.89 6.23
CA LYS A 83 4.95 -17.63 7.01
C LYS A 83 4.09 -16.54 6.36
N ALA A 84 4.69 -15.43 5.91
CA ALA A 84 4.00 -14.37 5.21
C ALA A 84 3.37 -14.87 3.90
N ILE A 85 4.09 -15.67 3.10
CA ILE A 85 3.57 -16.27 1.85
C ILE A 85 2.35 -17.14 2.15
N LYS A 86 2.43 -18.01 3.16
CA LYS A 86 1.32 -18.88 3.56
C LYS A 86 0.08 -18.06 3.97
N ILE A 87 0.27 -17.08 4.86
CA ILE A 87 -0.80 -16.20 5.34
C ILE A 87 -1.45 -15.45 4.16
N MET A 88 -0.65 -14.88 3.26
CA MET A 88 -1.17 -14.10 2.14
C MET A 88 -1.91 -14.97 1.11
N ARG A 89 -1.56 -16.26 0.96
CA ARG A 89 -2.32 -17.23 0.14
C ARG A 89 -3.65 -17.63 0.77
N GLU A 90 -3.75 -17.64 2.09
CA GLU A 90 -4.99 -18.04 2.79
C GLU A 90 -6.01 -16.89 2.86
N ILE A 91 -5.53 -15.64 2.97
CA ILE A 91 -6.40 -14.45 3.10
C ILE A 91 -6.78 -13.84 1.73
N GLY A 92 -5.97 -14.08 0.70
CA GLY A 92 -6.01 -13.41 -0.61
C GLY A 92 -6.51 -14.29 -1.73
#